data_AF-A0A956TGA9-F1
#
_entry.id   AF-A0A956TGA9-F1
#
_cell.length_a   1.000
_cell.length_b   1.000
_cell.length_c   1.000
_cell.angle_alpha   90.00
_cell.angle_beta   90.00
_cell.angle_gamma   90.00
#
_symmetry.space_group_name_H-M   'P 1'
#
loop_
_entity.id
_entity.type
_entity.pdbx_description
1 polymer ?
#
loop_
_entity_poly.entity_id
_entity_poly.type
_entity_poly.pdbx_seq_one_letter_code
_entity_poly.pdbx_strand_id
1 'polypeptide(L)'
;MIIWGSRGKESEVARGQFHCPQCDTPVPYVHKKVARYFTLYFIPLFKTEDLGEYVECGGCRGTFKPAVLQYEPPSAVERAIYAVRAELESGTPVQMAQAKLVNQGLDEATAAKVVEAACAREDLKKCTKCNFEYLSVVKRCSSCSATLY
;
A
#
# COMPACT_ATOMS: atom_id res chain seq x y z
N MET A 1 16.15 41.29 -32.11
CA MET A 1 16.18 40.65 -30.77
C MET A 1 15.81 39.19 -30.94
N ILE A 2 16.67 38.25 -30.53
CA ILE A 2 16.36 36.81 -30.57
C ILE A 2 15.80 36.42 -29.20
N ILE A 3 14.67 35.70 -29.17
CA ILE A 3 14.05 35.19 -27.94
C ILE A 3 14.18 33.67 -27.93
N TRP A 4 14.85 33.12 -26.92
CA TRP A 4 15.01 31.69 -26.71
C TRP A 4 14.54 31.28 -25.30
N GLY A 5 14.17 30.01 -25.14
CA GLY A 5 13.70 29.45 -23.88
C GLY A 5 13.55 27.93 -23.93
N SER A 6 12.90 27.36 -22.93
CA SER A 6 12.54 25.94 -22.92
C SER A 6 11.13 25.73 -22.38
N ARG A 7 10.40 24.74 -22.91
CA ARG A 7 9.04 24.41 -22.47
C ARG A 7 8.91 22.91 -22.25
N GLY A 8 8.24 22.51 -21.15
CA GLY A 8 7.81 21.14 -20.93
C GLY A 8 6.62 20.80 -21.81
N LYS A 9 6.65 19.63 -22.46
CA LYS A 9 5.54 19.08 -23.23
C LYS A 9 5.21 17.69 -22.69
N GLU A 10 3.93 17.48 -22.42
CA GLU A 10 3.39 16.16 -22.16
C GLU A 10 2.91 15.53 -23.47
N SER A 11 3.17 14.24 -23.62
CA SER A 11 2.61 13.41 -24.69
C SER A 11 2.09 12.13 -24.10
N GLU A 12 0.94 11.69 -24.56
CA GLU A 12 0.43 10.37 -24.23
C GLU A 12 1.21 9.28 -24.95
N VAL A 13 1.60 8.25 -24.21
CA VAL A 13 2.34 7.08 -24.73
C VAL A 13 1.49 5.81 -24.73
N ALA A 14 0.55 5.67 -23.78
CA ALA A 14 -0.37 4.54 -23.74
C ALA A 14 -1.64 4.86 -22.95
N ARG A 15 -2.67 4.04 -23.13
CA ARG A 15 -3.88 3.99 -22.29
C ARG A 15 -4.27 2.55 -22.04
N GLY A 16 -5.00 2.30 -20.97
CA GLY A 16 -5.50 0.97 -20.63
C GLY A 16 -6.33 0.99 -19.36
N GLN A 17 -6.43 -0.17 -18.71
CA GLN A 17 -7.00 -0.31 -17.37
C GLN A 17 -5.92 -0.79 -16.40
N PHE A 18 -6.03 -0.39 -15.15
CA PHE A 18 -5.19 -0.86 -14.06
C PHE A 18 -5.98 -0.81 -12.75
N HIS A 19 -5.50 -1.50 -11.71
CA HIS A 19 -6.05 -1.35 -10.38
C HIS A 19 -5.39 -0.15 -9.69
N CYS A 20 -6.15 0.91 -9.43
CA CYS A 20 -5.60 2.11 -8.82
C CYS A 20 -5.40 1.91 -7.31
N PRO A 21 -4.18 2.08 -6.75
CA PRO A 21 -3.93 1.90 -5.32
C PRO A 21 -4.72 2.87 -4.42
N GLN A 22 -5.12 4.03 -4.95
CA GLN A 22 -5.88 5.03 -4.19
C GLN A 22 -7.41 4.84 -4.32
N CYS A 23 -7.90 4.34 -5.46
CA CYS A 23 -9.33 4.05 -5.66
C CYS A 23 -9.72 2.65 -5.20
N ASP A 24 -8.74 1.76 -5.01
CA ASP A 24 -8.88 0.33 -4.76
C ASP A 24 -9.85 -0.38 -5.74
N THR A 25 -9.87 0.06 -6.99
CA THR A 25 -10.76 -0.46 -8.03
C THR A 25 -10.09 -0.44 -9.41
N PRO A 26 -10.49 -1.33 -10.33
CA PRO A 26 -10.09 -1.27 -11.74
C PRO A 26 -10.64 0.01 -12.39
N VAL A 27 -9.75 0.82 -12.94
CA VAL A 27 -10.08 2.11 -13.56
C VAL A 27 -9.25 2.33 -14.82
N PRO A 28 -9.72 3.15 -15.78
CA PRO A 28 -8.90 3.53 -16.92
C PRO A 28 -7.71 4.38 -16.49
N TYR A 29 -6.61 4.32 -17.24
CA TYR A 29 -5.44 5.18 -17.05
C TYR A 29 -4.93 5.80 -18.35
N VAL A 30 -4.15 6.87 -18.20
CA VAL A 30 -3.37 7.48 -19.27
C VAL A 30 -1.89 7.50 -18.87
N HIS A 31 -1.03 6.85 -19.64
CA HIS A 31 0.42 6.92 -19.48
C HIS A 31 0.94 8.11 -20.28
N LYS A 32 1.60 9.04 -19.59
CA LYS A 32 2.16 10.26 -20.16
C LYS A 32 3.66 10.30 -19.99
N LYS A 33 4.32 10.84 -21.01
CA LYS A 33 5.73 11.16 -21.04
C LYS A 33 5.89 12.67 -21.03
N VAL A 34 6.83 13.16 -20.25
CA VAL A 34 7.17 14.57 -20.13
C VAL A 34 8.56 14.78 -20.68
N ALA A 35 8.70 15.72 -21.62
CA ALA A 35 9.98 16.09 -22.20
C ALA A 35 10.13 17.60 -22.28
N ARG A 36 11.37 18.09 -22.13
CA ARG A 36 11.72 19.49 -22.32
C ARG A 36 12.11 19.73 -23.77
N TYR A 37 11.60 20.82 -24.34
CA TYR A 37 11.90 21.26 -25.69
C TYR A 37 12.56 22.63 -25.67
N PHE A 38 13.56 22.82 -26.54
CA PHE A 38 14.10 24.15 -26.82
C PHE A 38 13.09 24.94 -27.65
N THR A 39 12.87 26.19 -27.28
CA THR A 39 11.94 27.09 -27.98
C THR A 39 12.68 28.30 -28.53
N LEU A 40 12.44 28.64 -29.80
CA LEU A 40 12.90 29.87 -30.44
C LEU A 40 11.68 30.66 -30.92
N TYR A 41 11.57 31.94 -30.57
CA TYR A 41 10.38 32.75 -30.84
C TYR A 41 9.08 32.01 -30.47
N PHE A 42 9.07 31.34 -29.31
CA PHE A 42 7.95 30.55 -28.78
C PHE A 42 7.59 29.27 -29.56
N ILE A 43 8.32 28.93 -30.62
CA ILE A 43 8.14 27.68 -31.38
C ILE A 43 9.06 26.61 -30.78
N PRO A 44 8.53 25.48 -30.26
CA PRO A 44 9.35 24.35 -29.81
C PRO A 44 9.98 23.64 -31.01
N LEU A 45 11.31 23.66 -31.10
CA LEU A 45 12.04 23.16 -32.27
C LEU A 45 12.44 21.70 -32.13
N PHE A 46 13.10 21.35 -31.02
CA PHE A 46 13.55 19.99 -30.77
C PHE A 46 13.57 19.69 -29.27
N LYS A 47 13.50 18.41 -28.95
CA LYS A 47 13.57 17.90 -27.59
C LYS A 47 15.00 18.02 -27.08
N THR A 48 15.17 18.56 -25.88
CA THR A 48 16.46 18.68 -25.21
C THR A 48 16.66 17.61 -24.13
N GLU A 49 15.58 17.17 -23.48
CA GLU A 49 15.68 16.30 -22.30
C GLU A 49 14.38 15.53 -22.05
N ASP A 50 14.47 14.29 -21.54
CA ASP A 50 13.34 13.56 -20.96
C ASP A 50 13.21 13.91 -19.47
N LEU A 51 12.05 14.39 -19.05
CA LEU A 51 11.79 14.74 -17.65
C LEU A 51 11.16 13.58 -16.87
N GLY A 52 10.63 12.57 -17.56
CA GLY A 52 10.12 11.35 -16.96
C GLY A 52 8.78 10.91 -17.54
N GLU A 53 8.22 9.88 -16.94
CA GLU A 53 6.97 9.24 -17.33
C GLU A 53 6.11 9.02 -16.09
N TYR A 54 4.79 9.15 -16.24
CA TYR A 54 3.83 8.91 -15.17
C TYR A 54 2.50 8.39 -15.70
N VAL A 55 1.80 7.63 -14.86
CA VAL A 55 0.47 7.11 -15.12
C VAL A 55 -0.54 7.96 -14.37
N GLU A 56 -1.54 8.49 -15.07
CA GLU A 56 -2.64 9.25 -14.51
C GLU A 56 -3.89 8.37 -14.41
N CYS A 57 -4.48 8.30 -13.22
CA CYS A 57 -5.72 7.58 -12.98
C CYS A 57 -6.93 8.34 -13.56
N GLY A 58 -7.78 7.66 -14.32
CA GLY A 58 -9.02 8.21 -14.86
C GLY A 58 -10.13 8.43 -13.82
N GLY A 59 -10.04 7.79 -12.64
CA GLY A 59 -11.00 7.95 -11.54
C GLY A 59 -10.64 9.10 -10.60
N CYS A 60 -9.52 8.98 -9.88
CA CYS A 60 -9.10 9.97 -8.88
C CYS A 60 -8.16 11.07 -9.40
N ARG A 61 -7.71 11.00 -10.66
CA ARG A 61 -6.71 11.92 -11.25
C ARG A 61 -5.33 11.91 -10.55
N GLY A 62 -5.09 10.95 -9.67
CA GLY A 62 -3.79 10.72 -9.06
C GLY A 62 -2.73 10.36 -10.11
N THR A 63 -1.49 10.78 -9.88
CA THR A 63 -0.33 10.47 -10.73
C THR A 63 0.59 9.48 -10.03
N PHE A 64 1.06 8.49 -10.78
CA PHE A 64 1.83 7.37 -10.26
C PHE A 64 3.03 7.10 -11.16
N LYS A 65 4.07 6.45 -10.63
CA LYS A 65 5.16 5.94 -11.46
C LYS A 65 4.64 4.82 -12.39
N PRO A 66 5.22 4.64 -13.59
CA PRO A 66 4.75 3.61 -14.54
C PRO A 66 4.71 2.18 -14.00
N ALA A 67 5.54 1.87 -12.99
CA ALA A 67 5.52 0.59 -12.28
C ALA A 67 4.16 0.26 -11.63
N VAL A 68 3.28 1.24 -11.41
CA VAL A 68 1.92 1.01 -10.87
C VAL A 68 1.08 0.12 -11.79
N LEU A 69 1.40 0.02 -13.08
CA LEU A 69 0.68 -0.85 -14.00
C LEU A 69 0.87 -2.35 -13.70
N GLN A 70 1.90 -2.68 -12.91
CA GLN A 70 2.17 -4.04 -12.42
C GLN A 70 1.66 -4.23 -10.98
N TYR A 71 0.93 -3.25 -10.42
CA TYR A 71 0.37 -3.36 -9.08
C TYR A 71 -0.73 -4.42 -9.06
N GLU A 72 -0.50 -5.47 -8.28
CA GLU A 72 -1.51 -6.45 -7.93
C GLU A 72 -2.04 -6.12 -6.53
N PRO A 73 -3.36 -5.92 -6.37
CA PRO A 73 -3.94 -5.68 -5.06
C PRO A 73 -3.75 -6.92 -4.17
N PRO A 74 -3.52 -6.75 -2.86
CA PRO A 74 -3.39 -7.88 -1.95
C PRO A 74 -4.66 -8.73 -1.96
N SER A 75 -4.48 -10.04 -1.96
CA SER A 75 -5.56 -11.02 -1.83
C SER A 75 -6.37 -10.80 -0.55
N ALA A 76 -7.58 -11.37 -0.49
CA ALA A 76 -8.40 -11.28 0.72
C ALA A 76 -7.69 -11.83 1.96
N VAL A 77 -6.90 -12.90 1.79
CA VAL A 77 -6.11 -13.52 2.86
C VAL A 77 -4.99 -12.59 3.32
N GLU A 78 -4.24 -11.99 2.40
CA GLU A 78 -3.19 -11.03 2.75
C GLU A 78 -3.75 -9.81 3.47
N ARG A 79 -4.90 -9.29 3.02
CA ARG A 79 -5.61 -8.20 3.71
C ARG A 79 -5.99 -8.59 5.14
N ALA A 80 -6.50 -9.80 5.34
CA ALA A 80 -6.82 -10.31 6.68
C ALA A 80 -5.56 -10.40 7.55
N ILE A 81 -4.43 -10.90 7.02
CA ILE A 81 -3.15 -10.96 7.72
C ILE A 81 -2.70 -9.56 8.15
N TYR A 82 -2.73 -8.56 7.26
CA TYR A 82 -2.36 -7.18 7.58
C TYR A 82 -3.27 -6.56 8.65
N ALA A 83 -4.59 -6.78 8.56
CA ALA A 83 -5.55 -6.28 9.54
C ALA A 83 -5.32 -6.89 10.92
N VAL A 84 -5.17 -8.22 10.99
CA VAL A 84 -4.87 -8.94 12.23
C VAL A 84 -3.56 -8.45 12.84
N ARG A 85 -2.52 -8.29 12.02
CA ARG A 85 -1.23 -7.77 12.49
C ARG A 85 -1.38 -6.40 13.15
N ALA A 86 -2.06 -5.46 12.50
CA ALA A 86 -2.30 -4.13 13.06
C ALA A 86 -3.05 -4.19 14.40
N GLU A 87 -4.03 -5.09 14.54
CA GLU A 87 -4.75 -5.30 15.80
C GLU A 87 -3.84 -5.85 16.91
N LEU A 88 -2.96 -6.81 16.58
CA LEU A 88 -2.00 -7.36 17.53
C LEU A 88 -0.99 -6.30 18.00
N GLU A 89 -0.45 -5.50 17.07
CA GLU A 89 0.49 -4.40 17.36
C GLU A 89 -0.17 -3.32 18.24
N SER A 90 -1.49 -3.11 18.09
CA SER A 90 -2.27 -2.19 18.93
C SER A 90 -2.51 -2.68 20.36
N GLY A 91 -2.12 -3.92 20.68
CA GLY A 91 -2.27 -4.51 22.02
C GLY A 91 -3.42 -5.51 22.16
N THR A 92 -3.95 -6.04 21.06
CA THR A 92 -4.88 -7.18 21.11
C THR A 92 -4.10 -8.48 21.32
N PRO A 93 -4.49 -9.35 22.25
CA PRO A 93 -3.82 -10.64 22.41
C PRO A 93 -4.15 -11.61 21.27
N VAL A 94 -3.19 -12.48 20.95
CA VAL A 94 -3.24 -13.47 19.87
C VAL A 94 -4.51 -14.31 19.92
N GLN A 95 -4.87 -14.78 21.12
CA GLN A 95 -6.05 -15.60 21.34
C GLN A 95 -7.36 -14.87 21.00
N MET A 96 -7.45 -13.57 21.33
CA MET A 96 -8.64 -12.77 21.04
C MET A 96 -8.73 -12.46 19.54
N ALA A 97 -7.61 -12.20 18.87
CA ALA A 97 -7.58 -12.03 17.42
C ALA A 97 -8.05 -13.31 16.70
N GLN A 98 -7.57 -14.48 17.13
CA GLN A 98 -8.02 -15.77 16.56
C GLN A 98 -9.52 -16.00 16.79
N ALA A 99 -10.01 -15.81 18.02
CA ALA A 99 -11.42 -15.98 18.34
C ALA A 99 -12.31 -15.02 17.53
N LYS A 100 -11.85 -13.79 17.29
CA LYS A 100 -12.56 -12.82 16.45
C LYS A 100 -12.72 -13.31 15.01
N LEU A 101 -11.68 -13.90 14.41
CA LEU A 101 -11.75 -14.47 13.07
C LEU A 101 -12.74 -15.64 12.99
N VAL A 102 -12.73 -16.53 13.99
CA VAL A 102 -13.69 -17.65 14.06
C VAL A 102 -15.12 -17.13 14.17
N ASN A 103 -15.36 -16.12 15.01
CA ASN A 103 -16.67 -15.47 15.13
C ASN A 103 -17.12 -14.75 13.85
N GLN A 104 -16.19 -14.37 12.98
CA GLN A 104 -16.47 -13.82 11.64
C GLN A 104 -16.76 -14.91 10.59
N GLY A 105 -16.78 -16.18 11.00
CA GLY A 105 -17.15 -17.31 10.14
C GLY A 105 -15.97 -18.03 9.49
N LEU A 106 -14.72 -17.71 9.86
CA LEU A 106 -13.57 -18.52 9.44
C LEU A 106 -13.54 -19.82 10.26
N ASP A 107 -13.16 -20.92 9.60
CA ASP A 107 -12.87 -22.14 10.33
C ASP A 107 -11.62 -21.97 11.21
N GLU A 108 -11.55 -22.77 12.26
CA GLU A 108 -10.50 -22.65 13.28
C GLU A 108 -9.09 -22.87 12.72
N ALA A 109 -8.93 -23.77 11.75
CA ALA A 109 -7.64 -24.06 11.13
C ALA A 109 -7.17 -22.90 10.24
N THR A 110 -8.06 -22.28 9.48
CA THR A 110 -7.75 -21.10 8.66
C THR A 110 -7.48 -19.88 9.54
N ALA A 111 -8.28 -19.66 10.60
CA ALA A 111 -8.04 -18.57 11.55
C ALA A 111 -6.66 -18.69 12.21
N ALA A 112 -6.26 -19.90 12.61
CA ALA A 112 -4.93 -20.17 13.16
C ALA A 112 -3.82 -19.80 12.16
N LYS A 113 -3.92 -20.21 10.90
CA LYS A 113 -2.93 -19.90 9.85
C LYS A 113 -2.79 -18.40 9.58
N VAL A 114 -3.91 -17.66 9.59
CA VAL A 114 -3.89 -16.20 9.39
C VAL A 114 -3.15 -15.51 10.54
N VAL A 115 -3.45 -15.90 11.78
CA VAL A 115 -2.79 -15.35 12.97
C VAL A 115 -1.30 -15.72 13.00
N GLU A 116 -0.97 -16.98 12.68
CA GLU A 116 0.42 -17.43 12.58
C GLU A 116 1.19 -16.61 11.53
N ALA A 117 0.63 -16.41 10.35
CA ALA A 117 1.24 -15.58 9.32
C ALA A 117 1.39 -14.11 9.74
N ALA A 118 0.44 -13.56 10.49
CA ALA A 118 0.53 -12.21 11.05
C ALA A 118 1.69 -12.08 12.07
N CYS A 119 1.92 -13.14 12.86
CA CYS A 119 2.97 -13.22 13.88
C CYS A 119 4.35 -13.63 13.34
N ALA A 120 4.46 -14.20 12.14
CA ALA A 120 5.65 -14.91 11.62
C ALA A 120 6.99 -14.14 11.57
N ARG A 121 7.03 -12.86 11.97
CA ARG A 121 8.23 -12.01 11.96
C ARG A 121 8.54 -11.37 13.32
N GLU A 122 7.83 -11.73 14.38
CA GLU A 122 8.01 -11.13 15.70
C GLU A 122 7.98 -12.16 16.83
N ASP A 123 8.75 -11.90 17.87
CA ASP A 123 8.72 -12.67 19.11
C ASP A 123 7.41 -12.43 19.87
N LEU A 124 6.86 -13.49 20.44
CA LEU A 124 5.68 -13.45 21.30
C LEU A 124 6.08 -13.44 22.78
N LYS A 125 5.35 -12.66 23.57
CA LYS A 125 5.48 -12.61 25.03
C LYS A 125 4.18 -13.03 25.69
N LYS A 126 4.29 -13.73 26.82
CA LYS A 126 3.14 -14.13 27.64
C LYS A 126 2.98 -13.18 28.81
N CYS A 127 1.73 -12.76 29.05
CA CYS A 127 1.41 -12.04 30.27
C CYS A 127 1.49 -12.97 31.48
N THR A 128 2.29 -12.63 32.48
CA THR A 128 2.47 -13.44 33.70
C THR A 128 1.24 -13.50 34.61
N LYS A 129 0.24 -12.62 34.41
CA LYS A 129 -0.99 -12.62 35.21
C LYS A 129 -2.15 -13.38 34.57
N CYS A 130 -2.37 -13.19 33.25
CA CYS A 130 -3.54 -13.76 32.55
C CYS A 130 -3.17 -14.77 31.45
N ASN A 131 -1.88 -15.05 31.25
CA ASN A 131 -1.35 -16.02 30.27
C ASN A 131 -1.68 -15.77 28.79
N PHE A 132 -2.25 -14.61 28.44
CA PHE A 132 -2.43 -14.23 27.04
C PHE A 132 -1.10 -13.92 26.35
N GLU A 133 -1.07 -14.20 25.05
CA GLU A 133 0.09 -13.99 24.18
C GLU A 133 -0.05 -12.67 23.44
N TYR A 134 1.05 -11.93 23.33
CA TYR A 134 1.13 -10.62 22.69
C TYR A 134 2.40 -10.53 21.85
N LEU A 135 2.37 -9.67 20.83
CA LEU A 135 3.59 -9.25 20.14
C LEU A 135 4.53 -8.54 21.11
N SER A 136 5.83 -8.76 20.96
CA SER A 136 6.87 -8.19 21.82
C SER A 136 6.88 -6.65 21.90
N VAL A 137 6.34 -5.98 20.86
CA VAL A 137 6.17 -4.52 20.81
C VAL A 137 5.15 -3.99 21.84
N VAL A 138 4.20 -4.82 22.25
CA VAL A 138 3.14 -4.45 23.20
C VAL A 138 3.71 -4.39 24.60
N LYS A 139 3.65 -3.21 25.23
CA LYS A 139 4.24 -2.96 26.57
C LYS A 139 3.30 -3.29 27.72
N ARG A 140 1.99 -3.31 27.49
CA ARG A 140 0.97 -3.47 28.54
C ARG A 140 -0.11 -4.44 28.09
N CYS A 141 -0.49 -5.33 28.99
CA CYS A 141 -1.59 -6.25 28.78
C CYS A 141 -2.93 -5.51 28.78
N SER A 142 -3.68 -5.62 27.68
CA SER A 142 -5.03 -5.04 27.54
C SER A 142 -6.07 -5.70 28.44
N SER A 143 -5.86 -6.94 28.89
CA SER A 143 -6.81 -7.66 29.74
C SER A 143 -6.64 -7.36 31.24
N CYS A 144 -5.41 -7.29 31.75
CA CYS A 144 -5.14 -7.13 33.19
C CYS A 144 -4.26 -5.92 33.55
N SER A 145 -3.91 -5.08 32.58
CA SER A 145 -3.08 -3.87 32.73
C SER A 145 -1.65 -4.07 33.24
N ALA A 146 -1.20 -5.32 33.38
CA ALA A 146 0.18 -5.65 33.76
C ALA A 146 1.18 -5.22 32.67
N THR A 147 2.39 -4.82 33.08
CA THR A 147 3.50 -4.59 32.17
C THR A 147 4.00 -5.91 31.60
N LEU A 148 4.20 -5.94 30.28
CA LEU A 148 4.78 -7.07 29.56
C LEU A 148 6.29 -6.82 29.43
N TYR A 149 7.09 -7.73 29.99
CA TYR A 149 8.57 -7.67 29.93
C TYR A 149 9.09 -8.57 28.83
#